data_AF-A0A9D6UUT7-F1
#
_entry.id   AF-A0A9D6UUT7-F1
#
_cell.length_a   1.000
_cell.length_b   1.000
_cell.length_c   1.000
_cell.angle_alpha   90.00
_cell.angle_beta   90.00
_cell.angle_gamma   90.00
#
_symmetry.space_group_name_H-M   'P 1'
#
loop_
_entity.id
_entity.type
_entity.pdbx_description
1 polymer ?
#
loop_
_entity_poly.entity_id
_entity_poly.type
_entity_poly.pdbx_seq_one_letter_code
_entity_poly.pdbx_strand_id
1 'polypeptide(L)'
;MALNWLGKILYGALFAVVVPAALVAWARATADTVRLPVVASMPLGLTVAAAGALLLLLGMAHLWTSGGGLPMNAYPPPRYVTRGVFRLLPHPIYTGFTLLCAGASIAVGSASGLWLVSPMVALGCAALVLGYERHDLRERFGAVPSKVLPEAGQERPAGGDLLACYLFVLLPWLVLYQAVLVLGTPAGAVSGALPFESRLPVLEWTELIYSSTYLLTALAPWIARTKSDLRTFCVRALWAMVVAFPLYLLVPLVAPPRPFTATTLPGRLLAWERTLD
;
A
#
# COMPACT_ATOMS: atom_id res chain seq x y z
N MET A 1 15.71 23.20 -33.41
CA MET A 1 15.35 21.75 -33.37
C MET A 1 16.23 20.93 -32.42
N ALA A 2 17.56 21.12 -32.40
CA ALA A 2 18.49 20.37 -31.52
C ALA A 2 18.33 20.64 -30.00
N LEU A 3 17.96 21.86 -29.60
CA LEU A 3 17.81 22.25 -28.18
C LEU A 3 16.71 21.45 -27.44
N ASN A 4 15.71 20.94 -28.18
CA ASN A 4 14.57 20.22 -27.60
C ASN A 4 14.87 18.73 -27.33
N TRP A 5 15.88 18.15 -27.99
CA TRP A 5 16.27 16.75 -27.78
C TRP A 5 17.19 16.57 -26.58
N LEU A 6 18.18 17.46 -26.44
CA LEU A 6 19.07 17.46 -25.28
C LEU A 6 18.27 17.67 -23.98
N GLY A 7 17.34 18.63 -23.97
CA GLY A 7 16.45 18.86 -22.82
C GLY A 7 15.67 17.61 -22.43
N LYS A 8 15.12 16.88 -23.41
CA LYS A 8 14.41 15.62 -23.14
C LYS A 8 15.31 14.52 -22.58
N ILE A 9 16.52 14.37 -23.13
CA ILE A 9 17.48 13.36 -22.65
C ILE A 9 17.91 13.68 -21.22
N LEU A 10 18.29 14.92 -20.94
CA LEU A 10 18.69 15.37 -19.60
C LEU A 10 17.55 15.21 -18.60
N TYR A 11 16.33 15.57 -18.99
CA TYR A 11 15.13 15.37 -18.18
C TYR A 11 14.89 13.88 -17.89
N GLY A 12 15.00 13.02 -18.90
CA GLY A 12 14.90 11.57 -18.71
C GLY A 12 15.97 11.03 -17.78
N ALA A 13 17.23 11.43 -17.96
CA ALA A 13 18.36 11.02 -17.13
C ALA A 13 18.22 11.48 -15.67
N LEU A 14 17.66 12.68 -15.44
CA LEU A 14 17.37 13.19 -14.10
C LEU A 14 16.48 12.21 -13.33
N PHE A 15 15.37 11.75 -13.92
CA PHE A 15 14.43 10.86 -13.23
C PHE A 15 14.84 9.39 -13.25
N ALA A 16 15.53 8.92 -14.30
CA ALA A 16 15.93 7.53 -14.43
C ALA A 16 17.22 7.18 -13.65
N VAL A 17 18.11 8.16 -13.43
CA VAL A 17 19.44 7.93 -12.85
C VAL A 17 19.68 8.81 -11.63
N VAL A 18 19.60 10.14 -11.81
CA VAL A 18 20.02 11.09 -10.77
C VAL A 18 19.12 11.01 -9.54
N VAL A 19 17.80 11.01 -9.72
CA VAL A 19 16.83 10.91 -8.61
C VAL A 19 17.00 9.57 -7.87
N PRO A 20 16.98 8.39 -8.52
CA PRO A 20 17.25 7.13 -7.82
C PRO A 20 18.58 7.11 -7.06
N ALA A 21 19.67 7.60 -7.67
CA ALA A 21 20.97 7.69 -7.00
C ALA A 21 20.94 8.62 -5.78
N ALA A 22 20.26 9.77 -5.89
CA ALA A 22 20.09 10.71 -4.79
C ALA A 22 19.25 10.12 -3.66
N LEU A 23 18.19 9.36 -3.96
CA LEU A 23 17.39 8.66 -2.96
C LEU A 23 18.20 7.60 -2.20
N VAL A 24 19.05 6.84 -2.92
CA VAL A 24 19.98 5.88 -2.30
C VAL A 24 21.01 6.60 -1.43
N ALA A 25 21.58 7.70 -1.91
CA ALA A 25 22.53 8.51 -1.15
C ALA A 25 21.89 9.10 0.10
N TRP A 26 20.64 9.60 0.00
CA TRP A 26 19.89 10.11 1.13
C TRP A 26 19.64 9.03 2.17
N ALA A 27 19.13 7.86 1.77
CA ALA A 27 18.90 6.74 2.68
C ALA A 27 20.18 6.30 3.43
N ARG A 28 21.33 6.35 2.77
CA ARG A 28 22.63 6.06 3.39
C ARG A 28 23.06 7.17 4.36
N ALA A 29 22.91 8.43 3.97
CA ALA A 29 23.30 9.57 4.78
C ALA A 29 22.46 9.72 6.06
N THR A 30 21.20 9.24 6.06
CA THR A 30 20.32 9.27 7.22
C THR A 30 20.18 7.91 7.93
N ALA A 31 21.03 6.93 7.60
CA ALA A 31 20.97 5.59 8.18
C ALA A 31 21.11 5.61 9.72
N ASP A 32 22.02 6.42 10.26
CA ASP A 32 22.27 6.51 11.71
C ASP A 32 21.24 7.38 12.45
N THR A 33 20.48 8.18 11.70
CA THR A 33 19.44 9.07 12.24
C THR A 33 18.12 8.34 12.42
N VAL A 34 17.74 7.47 11.48
CA VAL A 34 16.48 6.73 11.52
C VAL A 34 16.64 5.43 12.29
N ARG A 35 16.36 5.47 13.59
CA ARG A 35 16.49 4.32 14.53
C ARG A 35 15.25 3.45 14.66
N LEU A 36 14.35 3.50 13.68
CA LEU A 36 13.15 2.66 13.66
C LEU A 36 13.51 1.21 13.33
N PRO A 37 12.72 0.21 13.79
CA PRO A 37 12.94 -1.19 13.48
C PRO A 37 13.15 -1.45 11.99
N VAL A 38 14.19 -2.21 11.68
CA VAL A 38 14.47 -2.66 10.32
C VAL A 38 13.50 -3.79 9.97
N VAL A 39 12.74 -3.61 8.89
CA VAL A 39 11.97 -4.70 8.27
C VAL A 39 12.84 -5.26 7.15
N ALA A 40 13.46 -6.42 7.37
CA ALA A 40 14.34 -7.07 6.40
C ALA A 40 13.76 -8.42 5.97
N SER A 41 13.40 -8.53 4.69
CA SER A 41 13.02 -9.80 4.08
C SER A 41 13.28 -9.71 2.58
N MET A 42 14.33 -10.40 2.12
CA MET A 42 14.71 -10.37 0.71
C MET A 42 13.58 -10.87 -0.22
N PRO A 43 12.89 -12.00 0.05
CA PRO A 43 11.80 -12.46 -0.81
C PRO A 43 10.62 -11.48 -0.87
N LEU A 44 10.20 -10.94 0.29
CA LEU A 44 9.12 -9.97 0.35
C LEU A 44 9.51 -8.67 -0.37
N GLY A 45 10.69 -8.13 -0.07
CA GLY A 45 11.19 -6.90 -0.66
C GLY A 45 11.33 -7.00 -2.18
N LEU A 46 11.90 -8.10 -2.69
CA LEU A 46 11.98 -8.35 -4.14
C LEU A 46 10.62 -8.52 -4.79
N THR A 47 9.66 -9.18 -4.12
CA THR A 47 8.30 -9.33 -4.65
C THR A 47 7.60 -7.98 -4.79
N VAL A 48 7.68 -7.14 -3.74
CA VAL A 48 7.12 -5.79 -3.76
C VAL A 48 7.83 -4.90 -4.79
N ALA A 49 9.16 -4.98 -4.86
CA ALA A 49 9.96 -4.22 -5.81
C ALA A 49 9.66 -4.62 -7.27
N ALA A 50 9.55 -5.92 -7.54
CA ALA A 50 9.22 -6.43 -8.87
C ALA A 50 7.81 -6.05 -9.30
N ALA A 51 6.82 -6.13 -8.40
CA ALA A 51 5.46 -5.66 -8.67
C ALA A 51 5.43 -4.15 -8.96
N GLY A 52 6.18 -3.35 -8.19
CA GLY A 52 6.34 -1.92 -8.41
C GLY A 52 6.99 -1.59 -9.75
N ALA A 53 8.10 -2.26 -10.08
CA ALA A 53 8.80 -2.11 -11.35
C ALA A 53 7.92 -2.52 -12.54
N LEU A 54 7.18 -3.62 -12.43
CA LEU A 54 6.25 -4.06 -13.47
C LEU A 54 5.16 -3.01 -13.71
N LEU A 55 4.53 -2.49 -12.65
CA LEU A 55 3.50 -1.46 -12.77
C LEU A 55 4.04 -0.17 -13.40
N LEU A 56 5.24 0.23 -13.00
CA LEU A 56 5.96 1.37 -13.56
C LEU A 56 6.20 1.18 -15.06
N LEU A 57 6.81 0.05 -15.45
CA LEU A 57 7.16 -0.25 -16.84
C LEU A 57 5.92 -0.38 -17.73
N LEU A 58 4.86 -1.02 -17.24
CA LEU A 58 3.58 -1.08 -17.96
C LEU A 58 2.96 0.30 -18.16
N GLY A 59 3.01 1.16 -17.13
CA GLY A 59 2.59 2.56 -17.25
C GLY A 59 3.37 3.31 -18.32
N MET A 60 4.70 3.18 -18.32
CA MET A 60 5.57 3.77 -19.34
C MET A 60 5.25 3.25 -20.75
N ALA A 61 5.10 1.94 -20.90
CA ALA A 61 4.80 1.31 -22.19
C ALA A 61 3.45 1.78 -22.75
N HIS A 62 2.43 1.92 -21.91
CA HIS A 62 1.13 2.42 -22.34
C HIS A 62 1.14 3.92 -22.68
N LEU A 63 1.90 4.76 -21.95
CA LEU A 63 2.11 6.16 -22.36
C LEU A 63 2.84 6.26 -23.69
N TRP A 64 3.86 5.43 -23.91
CA TRP A 64 4.61 5.45 -25.15
C TRP A 64 3.74 5.02 -26.34
N THR A 65 3.12 3.84 -26.25
CA THR A 65 2.35 3.26 -27.36
C THR A 65 1.03 3.97 -27.61
N SER A 66 0.28 4.30 -26.55
CA SER A 66 -1.08 4.88 -26.67
C SER A 66 -1.08 6.40 -26.48
N GLY A 67 -0.24 6.93 -25.59
CA GLY A 67 -0.14 8.37 -25.33
C GLY A 67 0.70 9.11 -26.37
N GLY A 68 1.63 8.42 -27.04
CA GLY A 68 2.55 9.00 -28.03
C GLY A 68 3.76 9.73 -27.41
N GLY A 69 4.11 9.43 -26.16
CA GLY A 69 5.24 10.05 -25.47
C GLY A 69 5.67 9.30 -24.21
N LEU A 70 6.82 9.67 -23.64
CA LEU A 70 7.33 9.14 -22.38
C LEU A 70 6.69 9.85 -21.17
N PRO A 71 6.80 9.29 -19.95
CA PRO A 71 6.33 9.95 -18.72
C PRO A 71 7.21 11.17 -18.35
N MET A 72 7.04 12.26 -19.08
CA MET A 72 7.82 13.48 -18.88
C MET A 72 6.84 14.61 -18.67
N ASN A 73 6.63 15.04 -17.42
CA ASN A 73 5.66 16.10 -17.13
C ASN A 73 5.98 17.43 -17.87
N ALA A 74 7.26 17.73 -18.14
CA ALA A 74 7.72 18.89 -18.91
C ALA A 74 7.57 18.70 -20.43
N TYR A 75 7.41 17.46 -20.88
CA TYR A 75 7.22 17.08 -22.29
C TYR A 75 6.11 16.04 -22.40
N PRO A 76 4.88 16.38 -21.97
CA PRO A 76 3.88 15.37 -21.66
C PRO A 76 3.34 14.71 -22.93
N PRO A 77 2.88 13.44 -22.86
CA PRO A 77 2.28 12.76 -24.00
C PRO A 77 1.08 13.54 -24.54
N PRO A 78 0.92 13.66 -25.88
CA PRO A 78 -0.14 14.48 -26.48
C PRO A 78 -1.55 13.89 -26.34
N ARG A 79 -1.67 12.58 -26.05
CA ARG A 79 -2.96 11.88 -25.97
C ARG A 79 -3.20 11.35 -24.56
N TYR A 80 -4.43 11.50 -24.08
CA TYR A 80 -4.86 10.93 -22.81
C TYR A 80 -5.01 9.40 -22.91
N VAL A 81 -4.46 8.67 -21.95
CA VAL A 81 -4.43 7.20 -21.95
C VAL A 81 -5.41 6.64 -20.91
N THR A 82 -6.40 5.89 -21.38
CA THR A 82 -7.42 5.23 -20.54
C THR A 82 -7.42 3.71 -20.67
N ARG A 83 -6.40 3.12 -21.30
CA ARG A 83 -6.31 1.69 -21.59
C ARG A 83 -5.22 1.02 -20.74
N GLY A 84 -5.25 -0.30 -20.64
CA GLY A 84 -4.26 -1.08 -19.89
C GLY A 84 -4.28 -0.75 -18.39
N VAL A 85 -3.10 -0.62 -17.77
CA VAL A 85 -2.97 -0.32 -16.33
C VAL A 85 -3.61 1.01 -15.92
N PHE A 86 -3.76 1.96 -16.85
CA PHE A 86 -4.46 3.23 -16.60
C PHE A 86 -5.98 3.07 -16.42
N ARG A 87 -6.55 1.90 -16.74
CA ARG A 87 -7.95 1.56 -16.36
C ARG A 87 -8.10 1.25 -14.88
N LEU A 88 -7.02 0.77 -14.26
CA LEU A 88 -7.01 0.32 -12.87
C LEU A 88 -6.57 1.47 -11.97
N LEU A 89 -5.46 2.11 -12.31
CA LEU A 89 -4.82 3.15 -11.50
C LEU A 89 -4.61 4.40 -12.34
N PRO A 90 -4.99 5.61 -11.87
CA PRO A 90 -4.74 6.85 -12.58
C PRO A 90 -3.23 7.20 -12.70
N HIS A 91 -2.43 6.80 -11.70
CA HIS A 91 -1.00 7.14 -11.63
C HIS A 91 -0.11 5.90 -11.41
N PRO A 92 -0.15 4.90 -12.32
CA PRO A 92 0.52 3.61 -12.13
C PRO A 92 2.04 3.75 -12.03
N ILE A 93 2.63 4.73 -12.71
CA ILE A 93 4.07 4.97 -12.71
C ILE A 93 4.55 5.42 -11.31
N TYR A 94 3.84 6.35 -10.68
CA TYR A 94 4.19 6.83 -9.34
C TYR A 94 3.89 5.80 -8.25
N THR A 95 2.76 5.08 -8.37
CA THR A 95 2.48 3.94 -7.49
C THR A 95 3.57 2.89 -7.60
N GLY A 96 3.96 2.54 -8.83
CA GLY A 96 5.01 1.57 -9.11
C GLY A 96 6.38 2.00 -8.57
N PHE A 97 6.76 3.26 -8.76
CA PHE A 97 8.02 3.81 -8.24
C PHE A 97 8.06 3.80 -6.70
N THR A 98 6.95 4.17 -6.05
CA THR A 98 6.84 4.14 -4.59
C THR A 98 6.99 2.72 -4.05
N LEU A 99 6.32 1.74 -4.67
CA LEU A 99 6.46 0.32 -4.32
C LEU A 99 7.88 -0.20 -4.57
N LEU A 100 8.52 0.23 -5.66
CA LEU A 100 9.90 -0.10 -5.96
C LEU A 100 10.86 0.40 -4.86
N CYS A 101 10.72 1.64 -4.41
CA CYS A 101 11.52 2.20 -3.32
C CYS A 101 11.30 1.44 -2.00
N ALA A 102 10.04 1.18 -1.64
CA ALA A 102 9.71 0.46 -0.41
C ALA A 102 10.21 -0.99 -0.43
N GLY A 103 9.96 -1.71 -1.53
CA GLY A 103 10.40 -3.08 -1.73
C GLY A 103 11.93 -3.22 -1.74
N ALA A 104 12.63 -2.32 -2.43
CA ALA A 104 14.10 -2.29 -2.40
C ALA A 104 14.63 -2.06 -0.98
N SER A 105 14.00 -1.14 -0.23
CA SER A 105 14.37 -0.87 1.17
C SER A 105 14.18 -2.10 2.07
N ILE A 106 13.08 -2.84 1.91
CA ILE A 106 12.83 -4.09 2.63
C ILE A 106 13.83 -5.18 2.23
N ALA A 107 14.18 -5.28 0.95
CA ALA A 107 15.10 -6.29 0.45
C ALA A 107 16.52 -6.11 0.98
N VAL A 108 16.98 -4.85 1.14
CA VAL A 108 18.32 -4.53 1.67
C VAL A 108 18.32 -4.24 3.17
N GLY A 109 17.18 -4.30 3.85
CA GLY A 109 17.06 -3.99 5.28
C GLY A 109 17.35 -2.52 5.64
N SER A 110 16.96 -1.57 4.80
CA SER A 110 17.18 -0.14 5.06
C SER A 110 16.01 0.49 5.82
N ALA A 111 16.18 0.71 7.14
CA ALA A 111 15.19 1.44 7.95
C ALA A 111 14.96 2.86 7.42
N SER A 112 16.03 3.60 7.10
CA SER A 112 15.90 4.94 6.53
C SER A 112 15.21 4.92 5.15
N GLY A 113 15.48 3.93 4.32
CA GLY A 113 14.82 3.77 3.02
C GLY A 113 13.32 3.53 3.17
N LEU A 114 12.93 2.66 4.11
CA LEU A 114 11.54 2.26 4.31
C LEU A 114 10.72 3.31 5.05
N TRP A 115 11.23 3.88 6.14
CA TRP A 115 10.46 4.73 7.04
C TRP A 115 10.54 6.22 6.75
N LEU A 116 11.56 6.66 6.00
CA LEU A 116 11.75 8.06 5.64
C LEU A 116 11.65 8.26 4.13
N VAL A 117 12.56 7.64 3.36
CA VAL A 117 12.71 7.97 1.94
C VAL A 117 11.49 7.54 1.13
N SER A 118 11.00 6.31 1.29
CA SER A 118 9.85 5.81 0.53
C SER A 118 8.54 6.58 0.80
N PRO A 119 8.18 6.90 2.06
CA PRO A 119 7.07 7.81 2.35
C PRO A 119 7.25 9.21 1.76
N MET A 120 8.46 9.77 1.81
CA MET A 120 8.74 11.08 1.21
C MET A 120 8.62 11.06 -0.32
N VAL A 121 9.03 9.96 -0.97
CA VAL A 121 8.79 9.73 -2.41
C VAL A 121 7.29 9.69 -2.68
N ALA A 122 6.52 8.93 -1.90
CA ALA A 122 5.07 8.84 -2.05
C ALA A 122 4.39 10.22 -1.93
N LEU A 123 4.79 11.00 -0.91
CA LEU A 123 4.30 12.37 -0.69
C LEU A 123 4.74 13.32 -1.81
N GLY A 124 5.97 13.21 -2.30
CA GLY A 124 6.46 14.00 -3.43
C GLY A 124 5.69 13.71 -4.72
N CYS A 125 5.42 12.44 -5.01
CA CYS A 125 4.54 12.03 -6.11
C CYS A 125 3.12 12.57 -5.92
N ALA A 126 2.54 12.47 -4.72
CA ALA A 126 1.23 13.00 -4.42
C ALA A 126 1.17 14.53 -4.58
N ALA A 127 2.19 15.26 -4.14
CA ALA A 127 2.31 16.70 -4.30
C ALA A 127 2.39 17.09 -5.78
N LEU A 128 3.17 16.35 -6.59
CA LEU A 128 3.26 16.57 -8.03
C LEU A 128 1.91 16.33 -8.73
N VAL A 129 1.23 15.24 -8.39
CA VAL A 129 -0.08 14.89 -8.96
C VAL A 129 -1.14 15.91 -8.58
N LEU A 130 -1.29 16.19 -7.29
CA LEU A 130 -2.35 17.04 -6.76
C LEU A 130 -2.09 18.52 -7.05
N GLY A 131 -0.83 18.95 -7.03
CA GLY A 131 -0.43 20.33 -7.25
C GLY A 131 -0.30 20.70 -8.72
N TYR A 132 0.17 19.80 -9.58
CA TYR A 132 0.50 20.10 -10.97
C TYR A 132 -0.25 19.22 -11.98
N GLU A 133 0.02 17.91 -12.03
CA GLU A 133 -0.46 17.08 -13.16
C GLU A 133 -1.98 17.03 -13.29
N ARG A 134 -2.71 16.99 -12.17
CA ARG A 134 -4.17 16.96 -12.20
C ARG A 134 -4.74 18.23 -12.84
N HIS A 135 -4.08 19.38 -12.63
CA HIS A 135 -4.48 20.64 -13.25
C HIS A 135 -4.12 20.64 -14.73
N ASP A 136 -2.89 20.26 -15.09
CA ASP A 136 -2.44 20.14 -16.49
C ASP A 136 -3.33 19.20 -17.32
N LEU A 137 -3.64 18.01 -16.79
CA LEU A 137 -4.49 17.04 -17.46
C LEU A 137 -5.91 17.57 -17.69
N ARG A 138 -6.45 18.34 -16.74
CA ARG A 138 -7.77 18.97 -16.89
C ARG A 138 -7.78 20.09 -17.91
N GLU A 139 -6.73 20.89 -17.94
CA GLU A 139 -6.58 21.97 -18.92
C GLU A 139 -6.49 21.41 -20.35
N ARG A 140 -5.70 20.34 -20.53
CA ARG A 140 -5.42 19.77 -21.85
C ARG A 140 -6.51 18.81 -22.36
N PHE A 141 -7.18 18.10 -21.47
CA PHE A 141 -8.11 17.02 -21.82
C PHE A 141 -9.51 17.17 -21.22
N GLY A 142 -9.79 18.23 -20.47
CA GLY A 142 -11.10 18.49 -19.87
C GLY A 142 -11.42 17.60 -18.67
N ALA A 143 -12.59 16.98 -18.67
CA ALA A 143 -13.02 16.11 -17.56
C ALA A 143 -12.30 14.76 -17.61
N VAL A 144 -11.31 14.59 -16.73
CA VAL A 144 -10.46 13.40 -16.67
C VAL A 144 -10.97 12.40 -15.62
N PRO A 145 -11.27 11.12 -16.00
CA PRO A 145 -11.59 10.08 -15.03
C PRO A 145 -10.36 9.79 -14.16
N SER A 146 -10.46 10.08 -12.86
CA SER A 146 -9.32 10.04 -11.91
C SER A 146 -9.64 9.27 -10.63
N LYS A 147 -10.41 8.18 -10.74
CA LYS A 147 -11.04 7.56 -9.56
C LYS A 147 -10.49 6.17 -9.30
N VAL A 148 -9.67 6.06 -8.26
CA VAL A 148 -9.33 4.77 -7.63
C VAL A 148 -10.45 4.31 -6.69
N LEU A 149 -11.13 5.25 -6.04
CA LEU A 149 -12.18 4.98 -5.06
C LEU A 149 -13.54 5.46 -5.56
N PRO A 150 -14.65 4.86 -5.07
CA PRO A 150 -16.01 5.28 -5.39
C PRO A 150 -16.23 6.77 -5.14
N GLU A 151 -17.01 7.41 -6.00
CA GLU A 151 -17.44 8.79 -5.80
C GLU A 151 -18.45 8.90 -4.67
N ALA A 152 -18.52 10.06 -4.01
CA ALA A 152 -19.60 10.33 -3.08
C ALA A 152 -20.90 10.51 -3.87
N GLY A 153 -21.98 9.90 -3.39
CA GLY A 153 -23.29 9.94 -4.05
C GLY A 153 -24.32 9.16 -3.24
N GLN A 154 -25.59 9.53 -3.41
CA GLN A 154 -26.74 8.89 -2.75
C GLN A 154 -27.20 7.61 -3.47
N GLU A 155 -26.70 7.37 -4.67
CA GLU A 155 -26.97 6.16 -5.44
C GLU A 155 -26.40 4.92 -4.75
N ARG A 156 -26.99 3.76 -5.04
CA ARG A 156 -26.43 2.48 -4.63
C ARG A 156 -25.06 2.24 -5.29
N PRO A 157 -24.10 1.62 -4.60
CA PRO A 157 -22.83 1.23 -5.21
C PRO A 157 -23.03 0.30 -6.40
N ALA A 158 -22.36 0.59 -7.51
CA ALA A 158 -22.32 -0.30 -8.66
C ALA A 158 -21.27 -1.40 -8.45
N GLY A 159 -21.32 -2.47 -9.27
CA GLY A 159 -20.32 -3.55 -9.19
C GLY A 159 -18.88 -3.07 -9.37
N GLY A 160 -18.66 -2.01 -10.16
CA GLY A 160 -17.34 -1.38 -10.30
C GLY A 160 -16.84 -0.70 -9.02
N ASP A 161 -17.75 -0.09 -8.23
CA ASP A 161 -17.41 0.54 -6.96
C ASP A 161 -16.99 -0.51 -5.92
N LEU A 162 -17.72 -1.64 -5.88
CA LEU A 162 -17.38 -2.78 -5.03
C LEU A 162 -16.03 -3.38 -5.41
N LEU A 163 -15.82 -3.62 -6.72
CA LEU A 163 -14.55 -4.15 -7.22
C LEU A 163 -13.38 -3.24 -6.86
N ALA A 164 -13.54 -1.93 -6.98
CA ALA A 164 -12.52 -0.96 -6.59
C ALA A 164 -12.20 -1.04 -5.08
N CYS A 165 -13.23 -1.16 -4.23
CA CYS A 165 -13.04 -1.36 -2.78
C CYS A 165 -12.23 -2.64 -2.49
N TYR A 166 -12.59 -3.77 -3.11
CA TYR A 166 -11.85 -5.02 -2.93
C TYR A 166 -10.40 -4.92 -3.42
N LEU A 167 -10.17 -4.37 -4.60
CA LEU A 167 -8.84 -4.32 -5.21
C LEU A 167 -7.90 -3.30 -4.56
N PHE A 168 -8.41 -2.15 -4.11
CA PHE A 168 -7.56 -1.04 -3.65
C PHE A 168 -7.61 -0.79 -2.15
N VAL A 169 -8.47 -1.50 -1.41
CA VAL A 169 -8.57 -1.37 0.04
C VAL A 169 -8.40 -2.73 0.72
N LEU A 170 -9.28 -3.69 0.44
CA LEU A 170 -9.27 -4.97 1.16
C LEU A 170 -8.12 -5.89 0.75
N LEU A 171 -7.77 -5.96 -0.53
CA LEU A 171 -6.63 -6.74 -0.99
C LEU A 171 -5.29 -6.18 -0.46
N PRO A 172 -5.00 -4.86 -0.54
CA PRO A 172 -3.81 -4.30 0.10
C PRO A 172 -3.79 -4.52 1.62
N TRP A 173 -4.93 -4.37 2.30
CA TRP A 173 -5.04 -4.69 3.72
C TRP A 173 -4.66 -6.15 4.01
N LEU A 174 -5.22 -7.11 3.27
CA LEU A 174 -4.95 -8.52 3.43
C LEU A 174 -3.47 -8.83 3.17
N VAL A 175 -2.89 -8.27 2.11
CA VAL A 175 -1.47 -8.46 1.79
C VAL A 175 -0.57 -7.92 2.90
N LEU A 176 -0.86 -6.71 3.41
CA LEU A 176 -0.10 -6.12 4.51
C LEU A 176 -0.26 -6.94 5.81
N TYR A 177 -1.47 -7.40 6.11
CA TYR A 177 -1.76 -8.25 7.26
C TYR A 177 -0.97 -9.56 7.21
N GLN A 178 -1.03 -10.26 6.08
CA GLN A 178 -0.25 -11.48 5.88
C GLN A 178 1.26 -11.22 5.89
N ALA A 179 1.72 -10.08 5.37
CA ALA A 179 3.14 -9.72 5.44
C ALA A 179 3.62 -9.54 6.88
N VAL A 180 2.81 -8.91 7.75
CA VAL A 180 3.13 -8.78 9.19
C VAL A 180 3.18 -10.15 9.86
N LEU A 181 2.21 -11.04 9.59
CA LEU A 181 2.22 -12.39 10.14
C LEU A 181 3.47 -13.17 9.71
N VAL A 182 3.85 -13.10 8.43
CA VAL A 182 5.06 -13.77 7.90
C VAL A 182 6.35 -13.20 8.48
N LEU A 183 6.38 -11.90 8.81
CA LEU A 183 7.53 -11.28 9.50
C LEU A 183 7.70 -11.81 10.94
N GLY A 184 6.61 -12.30 11.54
CA GLY A 184 6.62 -12.91 12.87
C GLY A 184 6.84 -11.92 14.01
N THR A 185 7.11 -12.46 15.19
CA THR A 185 7.31 -11.66 16.40
C THR A 185 8.73 -11.08 16.46
N PRO A 186 8.89 -9.77 16.75
CA PRO A 186 10.21 -9.16 16.82
C PRO A 186 11.02 -9.66 18.03
N ALA A 187 12.35 -9.71 17.88
CA ALA A 187 13.24 -10.03 18.98
C ALA A 187 13.10 -8.98 20.11
N GLY A 188 12.82 -9.43 21.33
CA GLY A 188 12.57 -8.54 22.47
C GLY A 188 11.11 -8.06 22.59
N ALA A 189 10.17 -8.70 21.89
CA ALA A 189 8.75 -8.48 22.10
C ALA A 189 8.35 -8.63 23.58
N VAL A 190 7.54 -7.69 24.06
CA VAL A 190 7.05 -7.64 25.43
C VAL A 190 5.60 -8.11 25.45
N SER A 191 5.27 -9.01 26.38
CA SER A 191 3.88 -9.42 26.57
C SER A 191 3.05 -8.23 27.04
N GLY A 192 1.97 -7.94 26.32
CA GLY A 192 0.95 -6.96 26.71
C GLY A 192 -0.05 -7.49 27.74
N ALA A 193 0.06 -8.76 28.13
CA ALA A 193 -0.88 -9.39 29.06
C ALA A 193 -0.73 -8.85 30.49
N LEU A 194 -1.85 -8.53 31.14
CA LEU A 194 -1.84 -8.13 32.54
C LEU A 194 -1.61 -9.34 33.47
N PRO A 195 -1.02 -9.16 34.67
CA PRO A 195 -0.66 -10.26 35.56
C PRO A 195 -1.81 -11.23 35.91
N PHE A 196 -3.04 -10.72 35.98
CA PHE A 196 -4.21 -11.53 36.33
C PHE A 196 -4.80 -12.33 35.16
N GLU A 197 -4.48 -11.97 33.91
CA GLU A 197 -5.06 -12.63 32.71
C GLU A 197 -4.61 -14.10 32.58
N SER A 198 -3.46 -14.44 33.17
CA SER A 198 -2.96 -15.81 33.29
C SER A 198 -3.92 -16.73 34.06
N ARG A 199 -4.79 -16.17 34.91
CA ARG A 199 -5.75 -16.93 35.74
C ARG A 199 -7.12 -17.07 35.10
N LEU A 200 -7.40 -16.30 34.05
CA LEU A 200 -8.69 -16.35 33.38
C LEU A 200 -8.75 -17.57 32.45
N PRO A 201 -9.88 -18.31 32.41
CA PRO A 201 -10.02 -19.40 31.45
C PRO A 201 -10.03 -18.87 30.01
N VAL A 202 -9.61 -19.72 29.05
CA VAL A 202 -9.83 -19.45 27.63
C VAL A 202 -11.29 -19.75 27.31
N LEU A 203 -12.04 -18.73 26.90
CA LEU A 203 -13.45 -18.86 26.57
C LEU A 203 -13.59 -19.23 25.09
N GLU A 204 -13.67 -20.52 24.78
CA GLU A 204 -13.65 -21.02 23.39
C GLU A 204 -14.69 -20.36 22.47
N TRP A 205 -15.88 -20.02 23.00
CA TRP A 205 -16.96 -19.42 22.20
C TRP A 205 -16.65 -17.99 21.73
N THR A 206 -15.71 -17.27 22.35
CA THR A 206 -15.31 -15.92 21.90
C THR A 206 -14.60 -15.96 20.56
N GLU A 207 -14.10 -17.13 20.15
CA GLU A 207 -13.57 -17.36 18.80
C GLU A 207 -14.60 -16.95 17.75
N LEU A 208 -15.89 -17.30 17.94
CA LEU A 208 -16.94 -16.93 16.99
C LEU A 208 -17.10 -15.41 16.85
N ILE A 209 -16.92 -14.66 17.94
CA ILE A 209 -16.94 -13.19 17.90
C ILE A 209 -15.72 -12.69 17.12
N TYR A 210 -14.54 -13.23 17.43
CA TYR A 210 -13.30 -12.87 16.75
C TYR A 210 -13.37 -13.18 15.26
N SER A 211 -13.66 -14.41 14.84
CA SER A 211 -13.71 -14.75 13.41
C SER A 211 -14.82 -14.02 12.66
N SER A 212 -15.89 -13.58 13.36
CA SER A 212 -16.95 -12.76 12.75
C SER A 212 -16.43 -11.42 12.21
N THR A 213 -15.33 -10.86 12.75
CA THR A 213 -14.79 -9.59 12.26
C THR A 213 -14.26 -9.70 10.84
N TYR A 214 -13.69 -10.85 10.46
CA TYR A 214 -13.24 -11.10 9.08
C TYR A 214 -14.42 -11.17 8.12
N LEU A 215 -15.47 -11.90 8.51
CA LEU A 215 -16.68 -12.02 7.71
C LEU A 215 -17.38 -10.66 7.52
N LEU A 216 -17.55 -9.91 8.61
CA LEU A 216 -18.15 -8.58 8.56
C LEU A 216 -17.31 -7.60 7.73
N THR A 217 -15.98 -7.64 7.84
CA THR A 217 -15.08 -6.81 7.02
C THR A 217 -15.19 -7.16 5.54
N ALA A 218 -15.24 -8.46 5.20
CA ALA A 218 -15.41 -8.93 3.83
C ALA A 218 -16.78 -8.56 3.24
N LEU A 219 -17.84 -8.55 4.05
CA LEU A 219 -19.20 -8.23 3.64
C LEU A 219 -19.53 -6.73 3.72
N ALA A 220 -18.73 -5.92 4.44
CA ALA A 220 -18.97 -4.50 4.65
C ALA A 220 -19.25 -3.72 3.34
N PRO A 221 -18.56 -3.97 2.21
CA PRO A 221 -18.87 -3.30 0.95
C PRO A 221 -20.30 -3.56 0.44
N TRP A 222 -20.84 -4.76 0.65
CA TRP A 222 -22.19 -5.15 0.23
C TRP A 222 -23.29 -4.61 1.13
N ILE A 223 -22.94 -4.26 2.37
CA ILE A 223 -23.86 -3.66 3.34
C ILE A 223 -24.02 -2.15 3.09
N ALA A 224 -23.07 -1.52 2.40
CA ALA A 224 -23.11 -0.10 2.07
C ALA A 224 -24.35 0.26 1.24
N ARG A 225 -25.17 1.19 1.74
CA ARG A 225 -26.44 1.57 1.11
C ARG A 225 -26.23 2.58 -0.01
N THR A 226 -25.24 3.45 0.16
CA THR A 226 -24.90 4.50 -0.79
C THR A 226 -23.43 4.45 -1.19
N LYS A 227 -23.08 5.04 -2.35
CA LYS A 227 -21.69 5.23 -2.74
C LYS A 227 -20.90 6.05 -1.72
N SER A 228 -21.55 7.01 -1.05
CA SER A 228 -20.97 7.77 0.07
C SER A 228 -20.58 6.88 1.26
N ASP A 229 -21.41 5.90 1.62
CA ASP A 229 -21.10 4.95 2.69
C ASP A 229 -19.88 4.10 2.33
N LEU A 230 -19.87 3.55 1.11
CA LEU A 230 -18.77 2.73 0.61
C LEU A 230 -17.47 3.54 0.52
N ARG A 231 -17.53 4.79 0.03
CA ARG A 231 -16.39 5.70 -0.01
C ARG A 231 -15.87 5.98 1.40
N THR A 232 -16.75 6.23 2.36
CA THR A 232 -16.38 6.48 3.76
C THR A 232 -15.68 5.27 4.36
N PHE A 233 -16.21 4.06 4.11
CA PHE A 233 -15.55 2.81 4.48
C PHE A 233 -14.14 2.71 3.89
N CYS A 234 -14.00 2.92 2.58
CA CYS A 234 -12.71 2.87 1.89
C CYS A 234 -11.69 3.86 2.48
N VAL A 235 -12.08 5.13 2.64
CA VAL A 235 -11.19 6.17 3.17
C VAL A 235 -10.79 5.90 4.61
N ARG A 236 -11.74 5.48 5.46
CA ARG A 236 -11.45 5.13 6.86
C ARG A 236 -10.55 3.91 6.97
N ALA A 237 -10.77 2.88 6.15
CA ALA A 237 -9.92 1.69 6.11
C ALA A 237 -8.48 2.04 5.67
N LEU A 238 -8.32 2.88 4.63
CA LEU A 238 -6.99 3.37 4.22
C LEU A 238 -6.29 4.14 5.36
N TRP A 239 -6.99 5.04 6.06
CA TRP A 239 -6.44 5.73 7.22
C TRP A 239 -6.10 4.78 8.37
N ALA A 240 -6.96 3.80 8.64
CA ALA A 240 -6.72 2.77 9.64
C ALA A 240 -5.44 1.97 9.31
N MET A 241 -5.20 1.64 8.03
CA MET A 241 -3.96 0.97 7.61
C MET A 241 -2.72 1.84 7.82
N VAL A 242 -2.78 3.13 7.49
CA VAL A 242 -1.69 4.09 7.70
C VAL A 242 -1.31 4.20 9.19
N VAL A 243 -2.25 3.94 10.09
CA VAL A 243 -1.99 3.97 11.54
C VAL A 243 -1.61 2.59 12.08
N ALA A 244 -2.42 1.56 11.81
CA ALA A 244 -2.30 0.25 12.43
C ALA A 244 -1.05 -0.52 11.99
N PHE A 245 -0.70 -0.50 10.70
CA PHE A 245 0.46 -1.26 10.23
C PHE A 245 1.80 -0.72 10.75
N PRO A 246 2.04 0.61 10.78
CA PRO A 246 3.18 1.13 11.50
C PRO A 246 3.16 0.75 12.98
N LEU A 247 2.01 0.78 13.67
CA LEU A 247 1.97 0.34 15.07
C LEU A 247 2.36 -1.13 15.23
N TYR A 248 1.87 -2.04 14.37
CA TYR A 248 2.27 -3.46 14.40
C TYR A 248 3.76 -3.67 14.17
N LEU A 249 4.39 -2.84 13.35
CA LEU A 249 5.82 -2.97 13.02
C LEU A 249 6.74 -2.24 14.01
N LEU A 250 6.25 -1.19 14.66
CA LEU A 250 7.06 -0.31 15.52
C LEU A 250 6.88 -0.61 17.01
N VAL A 251 5.72 -1.12 17.43
CA VAL A 251 5.41 -1.38 18.84
C VAL A 251 5.64 -2.88 19.12
N PRO A 252 6.67 -3.25 19.90
CA PRO A 252 7.02 -4.64 20.13
C PRO A 252 6.13 -5.27 21.22
N LEU A 253 4.81 -5.12 21.11
CA LEU A 253 3.84 -5.71 22.03
C LEU A 253 3.21 -6.96 21.41
N VAL A 254 3.19 -8.05 22.17
CA VAL A 254 2.59 -9.33 21.76
C VAL A 254 1.59 -9.81 22.81
N ALA A 255 0.58 -10.56 22.38
CA ALA A 255 -0.38 -11.22 23.26
C ALA A 255 -0.18 -12.74 23.15
N PRO A 256 0.77 -13.33 23.91
CA PRO A 256 1.11 -14.74 23.75
C PRO A 256 -0.11 -15.64 24.03
N PRO A 257 -0.37 -16.65 23.17
CA PRO A 257 -1.53 -17.51 23.32
C PRO A 257 -1.45 -18.32 24.62
N ARG A 258 -2.53 -18.28 25.41
CA ARG A 258 -2.62 -19.03 26.68
C ARG A 258 -2.90 -20.51 26.42
N PRO A 259 -2.25 -21.44 27.13
CA PRO A 259 -2.51 -22.86 26.96
C PRO A 259 -3.95 -23.22 27.34
N PHE A 260 -4.59 -24.09 26.57
CA PHE A 260 -5.91 -24.63 26.86
C PHE A 260 -6.09 -25.97 26.13
N THR A 261 -7.08 -26.76 26.55
CA THR A 261 -7.48 -27.99 25.86
C THR A 261 -8.81 -27.74 25.17
N ALA A 262 -8.84 -27.85 23.84
CA ALA A 262 -10.06 -27.61 23.06
C ALA A 262 -11.13 -28.67 23.34
N THR A 263 -12.30 -28.24 23.78
CA THR A 263 -13.45 -29.11 24.08
C THR A 263 -14.62 -28.93 23.11
N THR A 264 -14.72 -27.76 22.47
CA THR A 264 -15.77 -27.39 21.52
C THR A 264 -15.24 -27.20 20.10
N LEU A 265 -16.15 -27.09 19.12
CA LEU A 265 -15.77 -26.78 17.74
C LEU A 265 -15.04 -25.41 17.62
N PRO A 266 -15.54 -24.30 18.22
CA PRO A 266 -14.79 -23.05 18.30
C PRO A 266 -13.41 -23.20 18.92
N GLY A 267 -13.25 -24.03 19.97
CA GLY A 267 -11.94 -24.29 20.56
C GLY A 267 -10.97 -24.99 19.62
N ARG A 268 -11.45 -25.90 18.77
CA ARG A 268 -10.61 -26.54 17.74
C ARG A 268 -10.20 -25.57 16.65
N LEU A 269 -11.10 -24.67 16.24
CA LEU A 269 -10.77 -23.59 15.31
C LEU A 269 -9.68 -22.68 15.87
N LEU A 270 -9.88 -22.18 17.11
CA LEU A 270 -8.89 -21.37 17.81
C LEU A 270 -7.54 -22.09 17.98
N ALA A 271 -7.54 -23.39 18.28
CA ALA A 271 -6.31 -24.18 18.38
C ALA A 271 -5.60 -24.32 17.03
N TRP A 272 -6.34 -24.46 15.93
CA TRP A 272 -5.79 -24.52 14.57
C TRP A 272 -5.22 -23.17 14.13
N GLU A 273 -5.92 -22.06 14.33
CA GLU A 273 -5.43 -20.72 13.97
C GLU A 273 -4.08 -20.40 14.63
N ARG A 274 -3.92 -20.77 15.90
CA ARG A 274 -2.65 -20.62 16.63
C ARG A 274 -1.48 -21.44 16.08
N THR A 275 -1.73 -22.41 15.21
CA THR A 275 -0.64 -23.11 14.49
C THR A 275 -0.11 -22.31 13.30
N LEU A 276 -0.80 -21.24 12.93
CA LEU A 276 -0.44 -20.34 11.83
C LEU A 276 0.25 -19.05 12.30
N ASP A 277 0.20 -18.76 13.61
CA ASP A 277 0.87 -17.64 14.29
C ASP A 277 2.33 -17.97 14.66
#